data_AF-A0A1I4XYW4-F1
#
_entry.id   AF-A0A1I4XYW4-F1
#
_cell.length_a   1.000
_cell.length_b   1.000
_cell.length_c   1.000
_cell.angle_alpha   90.00
_cell.angle_beta   90.00
_cell.angle_gamma   90.00
#
_symmetry.space_group_name_H-M   'P 1'
#
loop_
_entity.id
_entity.type
_entity.pdbx_description
1 polymer ?
#
loop_
_entity_poly.entity_id
_entity_poly.type
_entity_poly.pdbx_seq_one_letter_code
_entity_poly.pdbx_strand_id
1 'polypeptide(L)'
;MRLIKKFCLIAVIGLLSSYSLMAQNEIFPKGEKAPNVYHTGDVWLNHLADADENFDFNVVQATMAAGSKLNWHLHPKGQQLYITDGVGYYQQKGKEVQVVKKGDVIKCDPEVEHWHAATPKTPVTYIAISGNAPTKWTDTITAETYNAIKAPELSNKDTEEDMIEVSKKKWEWMADKDADKLEDLFHEKSQFVHMGGSWGKDREVEVIRSGGIHYKKADIHEVSADIIGNTAIVSSRITLLAVVGGNEVTNPFIATEVYVKEGNEWKLANLSFVKQLSSPNED
;
A
#
# COMPACT_ATOMS: atom_id res chain seq x y z
N MET A 1 52.23 -55.29 -3.35
CA MET A 1 50.92 -55.21 -4.05
C MET A 1 50.02 -54.28 -3.22
N ARG A 2 50.04 -52.96 -3.49
CA ARG A 2 49.37 -51.94 -2.66
C ARG A 2 47.95 -51.67 -3.20
N LEU A 3 46.94 -51.91 -2.36
CA LEU A 3 45.54 -51.55 -2.60
C LEU A 3 45.37 -50.02 -2.63
N ILE A 4 44.91 -49.48 -3.75
CA ILE A 4 44.48 -48.08 -3.86
C ILE A 4 42.99 -48.04 -3.51
N LYS A 5 42.65 -47.52 -2.33
CA LYS A 5 41.28 -47.19 -1.94
C LYS A 5 40.84 -45.95 -2.73
N LYS A 6 39.85 -46.11 -3.63
CA LYS A 6 39.17 -44.97 -4.28
C LYS A 6 38.28 -44.28 -3.26
N PHE A 7 38.62 -43.05 -2.87
CA PHE A 7 37.71 -42.17 -2.14
C PHE A 7 36.73 -41.56 -3.14
N CYS A 8 35.44 -41.84 -2.97
CA CYS A 8 34.37 -41.21 -3.73
C CYS A 8 33.97 -39.93 -2.97
N LEU A 9 34.34 -38.77 -3.51
CA LEU A 9 33.95 -37.47 -2.97
C LEU A 9 32.53 -37.17 -3.46
N ILE A 10 31.52 -37.37 -2.61
CA ILE A 10 30.15 -36.95 -2.89
C ILE A 10 30.10 -35.43 -2.66
N ALA A 11 30.09 -34.66 -3.75
CA ALA A 11 29.82 -33.23 -3.70
C ALA A 11 28.31 -33.03 -3.49
N VAL A 12 27.90 -32.63 -2.28
CA VAL A 12 26.55 -32.17 -2.01
C VAL A 12 26.41 -30.77 -2.60
N ILE A 13 25.86 -30.67 -3.81
CA ILE A 13 25.47 -29.40 -4.42
C ILE A 13 24.20 -28.94 -3.68
N GLY A 14 24.36 -28.02 -2.74
CA GLY A 14 23.22 -27.32 -2.15
C GLY A 14 22.54 -26.48 -3.22
N LEU A 15 21.29 -26.81 -3.57
CA LEU A 15 20.43 -25.91 -4.31
C LEU A 15 20.14 -24.69 -3.43
N LEU A 16 20.84 -23.59 -3.69
CA LEU A 16 20.40 -22.26 -3.28
C LEU A 16 19.15 -21.94 -4.11
N SER A 17 17.97 -22.17 -3.54
CA SER A 17 16.73 -21.64 -4.10
C SER A 17 16.78 -20.11 -3.97
N SER A 18 17.10 -19.44 -5.07
CA SER A 18 16.92 -18.00 -5.22
C SER A 18 15.44 -17.71 -5.01
N TYR A 19 15.07 -17.24 -3.81
CA TYR A 19 13.81 -16.55 -3.65
C TYR A 19 13.90 -15.30 -4.52
N SER A 20 13.28 -15.36 -5.69
CA SER A 20 12.91 -14.13 -6.39
C SER A 20 11.87 -13.49 -5.49
N LEU A 21 12.27 -12.49 -4.71
CA LEU A 21 11.30 -11.48 -4.28
C LEU A 21 10.62 -11.04 -5.57
N MET A 22 9.33 -11.29 -5.69
CA MET A 22 8.50 -10.59 -6.65
C MET A 22 8.48 -9.14 -6.18
N ALA A 23 9.57 -8.41 -6.48
CA ALA A 23 9.53 -6.96 -6.48
C ALA A 23 8.38 -6.62 -7.41
N GLN A 24 7.37 -5.94 -6.87
CA GLN A 24 6.28 -5.39 -7.65
C GLN A 24 6.94 -4.64 -8.81
N ASN A 25 6.82 -5.16 -10.04
CA ASN A 25 7.49 -4.59 -11.20
C ASN A 25 7.04 -3.14 -11.32
N GLU A 26 7.92 -2.18 -10.98
CA GLU A 26 7.69 -0.78 -11.29
C GLU A 26 7.45 -0.69 -12.80
N ILE A 27 6.39 0.02 -13.21
CA ILE A 27 6.00 0.13 -14.63
C ILE A 27 7.17 0.70 -15.46
N PHE A 28 7.96 1.60 -14.86
CA PHE A 28 9.21 2.12 -15.40
C PHE A 28 10.31 2.04 -14.34
N PRO A 29 11.57 1.76 -14.73
CA PRO A 29 12.67 1.76 -13.78
C PRO A 29 12.86 3.14 -13.16
N LYS A 30 13.42 3.18 -11.94
CA LYS A 30 13.66 4.41 -11.16
C LYS A 30 14.51 5.48 -11.87
N GLY A 31 15.41 5.08 -12.77
CA GLY A 31 16.28 5.99 -13.52
C GLY A 31 17.55 6.41 -12.78
N GLU A 32 18.22 7.43 -13.31
CA GLU A 32 19.53 7.89 -12.86
C GLU A 32 19.41 8.93 -11.74
N LYS A 33 20.32 8.89 -10.77
CA LYS A 33 20.34 9.88 -9.69
C LYS A 33 20.74 11.25 -10.24
N ALA A 34 19.85 12.24 -10.09
CA ALA A 34 20.09 13.60 -10.55
C ALA A 34 21.14 14.30 -9.67
N PRO A 35 22.04 15.12 -10.25
CA PRO A 35 23.00 15.89 -9.46
C PRO A 35 22.30 16.95 -8.61
N ASN A 36 22.77 17.16 -7.39
CA ASN A 36 22.17 18.06 -6.39
C ASN A 36 22.48 19.53 -6.68
N VAL A 37 22.06 20.04 -7.85
CA VAL A 37 22.30 21.42 -8.29
C VAL A 37 21.11 22.33 -7.96
N TYR A 38 19.90 21.84 -8.21
CA TYR A 38 18.65 22.60 -8.04
C TYR A 38 17.66 21.92 -7.09
N HIS A 39 18.17 21.03 -6.25
CA HIS A 39 17.38 20.28 -5.29
C HIS A 39 18.22 19.91 -4.07
N THR A 40 17.52 19.59 -2.98
CA THR A 40 18.09 18.97 -1.80
C THR A 40 17.60 17.53 -1.70
N GLY A 41 18.45 16.64 -1.20
CA GLY A 41 18.13 15.23 -1.03
C GLY A 41 18.45 14.41 -2.28
N ASP A 42 17.88 13.21 -2.33
CA ASP A 42 18.05 12.29 -3.45
C ASP A 42 16.83 12.33 -4.37
N VAL A 43 17.09 12.61 -5.64
CA VAL A 43 16.11 12.62 -6.73
C VAL A 43 16.64 11.74 -7.85
N TRP A 44 15.81 10.86 -8.40
CA TRP A 44 16.13 10.04 -9.56
C TRP A 44 15.20 10.39 -10.71
N LEU A 45 15.75 10.48 -11.92
CA LEU A 45 15.03 10.83 -13.13
C LEU A 45 15.16 9.70 -14.16
N ASN A 46 14.02 9.25 -14.66
CA ASN A 46 13.93 8.37 -15.81
C ASN A 46 13.22 9.10 -16.95
N HIS A 47 13.96 9.39 -18.03
CA HIS A 47 13.42 10.03 -19.23
C HIS A 47 12.64 8.99 -20.04
N LEU A 48 11.31 9.12 -20.03
CA LEU A 48 10.41 8.19 -20.71
C LEU A 48 10.21 8.58 -22.18
N ALA A 49 10.20 9.88 -22.46
CA ALA A 49 10.19 10.45 -23.79
C ALA A 49 10.82 11.84 -23.78
N ASP A 50 11.68 12.14 -24.74
CA ASP A 50 12.23 13.48 -24.95
C ASP A 50 11.48 14.17 -26.11
N ALA A 51 11.42 15.49 -26.07
CA ALA A 51 10.76 16.27 -27.10
C ALA A 51 11.47 16.12 -28.46
N ASP A 52 10.68 16.05 -29.53
CA ASP A 52 11.15 15.97 -30.91
C ASP A 52 10.31 16.85 -31.85
N GLU A 53 10.49 16.67 -33.17
CA GLU A 53 9.78 17.44 -34.19
C GLU A 53 8.26 17.19 -34.24
N ASN A 54 7.79 16.05 -33.73
CA ASN A 54 6.38 15.64 -33.72
C ASN A 54 5.73 15.85 -32.35
N PHE A 55 6.52 15.75 -31.27
CA PHE A 55 6.07 15.85 -29.89
C PHE A 55 6.87 16.93 -29.14
N ASP A 56 6.28 18.11 -29.01
CA ASP A 56 6.90 19.30 -28.37
C ASP A 56 6.87 19.24 -26.83
N PHE A 57 7.06 18.07 -26.23
CA PHE A 57 7.03 17.84 -24.79
C PHE A 57 7.99 16.73 -24.35
N ASN A 58 8.48 16.84 -23.11
CA ASN A 58 9.26 15.81 -22.43
C ASN A 58 8.39 15.11 -21.39
N VAL A 59 8.60 13.81 -21.22
CA VAL A 59 7.97 12.97 -20.19
C VAL A 59 9.06 12.36 -19.33
N VAL A 60 9.07 12.71 -18.04
CA VAL A 60 10.08 12.25 -17.09
C VAL A 60 9.38 11.66 -15.87
N GLN A 61 9.73 10.42 -15.49
CA GLN A 61 9.41 9.91 -14.16
C GLN A 61 10.46 10.44 -13.18
N ALA A 62 10.00 11.15 -12.15
CA ALA A 62 10.83 11.59 -11.05
C ALA A 62 10.45 10.82 -9.78
N THR A 63 11.44 10.20 -9.15
CA THR A 63 11.30 9.63 -7.80
C THR A 63 12.11 10.47 -6.82
N MET A 64 11.47 10.97 -5.79
CA MET A 64 12.09 11.81 -4.76
C MET A 64 12.08 11.05 -3.43
N ALA A 65 13.26 10.83 -2.83
CA ALA A 65 13.35 10.25 -1.49
C ALA A 65 12.64 11.14 -0.46
N ALA A 66 12.25 10.57 0.69
CA ALA A 66 11.76 11.34 1.82
C ALA A 66 12.75 12.47 2.19
N GLY A 67 12.25 13.67 2.42
CA GLY A 67 13.06 14.86 2.68
C GLY A 67 13.58 15.59 1.44
N SER A 68 13.47 14.99 0.24
CA SER A 68 13.94 15.60 -0.99
C SER A 68 12.99 16.69 -1.48
N LYS A 69 13.55 17.81 -1.92
CA LYS A 69 12.79 18.99 -2.36
C LYS A 69 13.50 19.72 -3.48
N LEU A 70 12.73 20.14 -4.49
CA LEU A 70 13.23 21.00 -5.56
C LEU A 70 13.26 22.46 -5.11
N ASN A 71 14.16 23.24 -5.69
CA ASN A 71 14.11 24.69 -5.59
C ASN A 71 12.85 25.23 -6.29
N TRP A 72 12.50 26.47 -5.99
CA TRP A 72 11.48 27.19 -6.74
C TRP A 72 11.88 27.28 -8.21
N HIS A 73 10.92 27.07 -9.10
CA HIS A 73 11.15 27.10 -10.54
C HIS A 73 9.87 27.37 -11.31
N LEU A 74 10.02 27.62 -12.60
CA LEU A 74 8.91 27.74 -13.53
C LEU A 74 9.24 27.06 -14.87
N HIS A 75 8.18 26.65 -15.56
CA HIS A 75 8.24 26.07 -16.90
C HIS A 75 7.61 27.06 -17.90
N PRO A 76 8.34 27.56 -18.92
CA PRO A 76 7.80 28.52 -19.88
C PRO A 76 6.58 28.03 -20.67
N LYS A 77 6.48 26.72 -20.87
CA LYS A 77 5.35 26.06 -21.55
C LYS A 77 4.43 25.30 -20.57
N GLY A 78 4.60 25.52 -19.27
CA GLY A 78 3.87 24.81 -18.21
C GLY A 78 4.34 23.38 -18.01
N GLN A 79 3.73 22.72 -17.01
CA GLN A 79 4.00 21.33 -16.64
C GLN A 79 2.74 20.68 -16.07
N GLN A 80 2.61 19.37 -16.22
CA GLN A 80 1.65 18.55 -15.49
C GLN A 80 2.39 17.48 -14.69
N LEU A 81 1.92 17.21 -13.48
CA LEU A 81 2.43 16.14 -12.62
C LEU A 81 1.31 15.12 -12.39
N TYR A 82 1.61 13.85 -12.64
CA TYR A 82 0.72 12.73 -12.36
C TYR A 82 1.36 11.92 -11.24
N ILE A 83 0.81 11.99 -10.03
CA ILE A 83 1.40 11.33 -8.87
C ILE A 83 1.13 9.83 -8.94
N THR A 84 2.18 9.03 -9.09
CA THR A 84 2.07 7.58 -9.30
C THR A 84 2.30 6.78 -8.02
N ASP A 85 3.02 7.35 -7.05
CA ASP A 85 3.22 6.72 -5.75
C ASP A 85 3.61 7.72 -4.65
N GLY A 86 3.34 7.33 -3.40
CA GLY A 86 3.73 8.10 -2.22
C GLY A 86 2.92 9.36 -1.95
N VAL A 87 3.51 10.24 -1.14
CA VAL A 87 2.92 11.53 -0.72
C VAL A 87 3.99 12.60 -0.82
N GLY A 88 3.62 13.75 -1.35
CA GLY A 88 4.49 14.89 -1.53
C GLY A 88 3.79 16.22 -1.28
N TYR A 89 4.51 17.29 -1.58
CA TYR A 89 4.03 18.66 -1.52
C TYR A 89 4.10 19.31 -2.89
N TYR A 90 3.16 20.22 -3.13
CA TYR A 90 3.16 21.14 -4.24
C TYR A 90 2.76 22.52 -3.76
N GLN A 91 3.41 23.57 -4.26
CA GLN A 91 3.00 24.93 -3.95
C GLN A 91 3.30 25.86 -5.12
N GLN A 92 2.33 26.71 -5.46
CA GLN A 92 2.54 27.89 -6.30
C GLN A 92 2.91 29.09 -5.43
N LYS A 93 3.78 29.97 -5.94
CA LYS A 93 4.26 31.12 -5.15
C LYS A 93 3.11 32.01 -4.71
N GLY A 94 3.08 32.33 -3.42
CA GLY A 94 2.01 33.11 -2.80
C GLY A 94 0.70 32.36 -2.54
N LYS A 95 0.60 31.06 -2.85
CA LYS A 95 -0.55 30.21 -2.50
C LYS A 95 -0.22 29.27 -1.35
N GLU A 96 -1.26 28.65 -0.79
CA GLU A 96 -1.10 27.61 0.22
C GLU A 96 -0.42 26.36 -0.36
N VAL A 97 0.30 25.64 0.50
CA VAL A 97 0.90 24.35 0.15
C VAL A 97 -0.21 23.31 0.04
N GLN A 98 -0.15 22.52 -1.03
CA GLN A 98 -1.01 21.39 -1.29
C GLN A 98 -0.27 20.10 -0.97
N VAL A 99 -0.92 19.18 -0.25
CA VAL A 99 -0.45 17.81 -0.09
C VAL A 99 -0.97 16.99 -1.24
N VAL A 100 -0.08 16.30 -1.93
CA VAL A 100 -0.39 15.50 -3.11
C VAL A 100 -0.11 14.03 -2.82
N LYS A 101 -0.95 13.14 -3.32
CA LYS A 101 -0.87 11.69 -3.12
C LYS A 101 -1.10 10.96 -4.42
N LYS A 102 -0.75 9.67 -4.44
CA LYS A 102 -1.02 8.77 -5.57
C LYS A 102 -2.44 8.95 -6.14
N GLY A 103 -2.51 9.16 -7.45
CA GLY A 103 -3.75 9.41 -8.19
C GLY A 103 -4.06 10.89 -8.43
N ASP A 104 -3.41 11.81 -7.71
CA ASP A 104 -3.60 13.24 -7.94
C ASP A 104 -2.92 13.70 -9.24
N VAL A 105 -3.51 14.72 -9.86
CA VAL A 105 -2.97 15.40 -11.04
C VAL A 105 -2.83 16.88 -10.74
N ILE A 106 -1.62 17.42 -10.93
CA ILE A 106 -1.31 18.83 -10.71
C ILE A 106 -1.01 19.50 -12.04
N LYS A 107 -1.59 20.68 -12.24
CA LYS A 107 -1.31 21.53 -13.39
C LYS A 107 -0.51 22.76 -12.95
N CYS A 108 0.71 22.88 -13.47
CA CYS A 108 1.56 24.03 -13.32
C CYS A 108 1.41 24.89 -14.58
N ASP A 109 0.65 25.99 -14.48
CA ASP A 109 0.45 26.87 -15.64
C ASP A 109 1.78 27.52 -16.09
N PRO A 110 1.89 27.89 -17.39
CA PRO A 110 3.08 28.53 -17.94
C PRO A 110 3.54 29.75 -17.13
N GLU A 111 4.86 29.86 -16.92
CA GLU A 111 5.50 30.96 -16.19
C GLU A 111 5.04 31.14 -14.72
N VAL A 112 4.26 30.21 -14.16
CA VAL A 112 3.90 30.22 -12.73
C VAL A 112 5.01 29.55 -11.92
N GLU A 113 5.61 30.32 -11.02
CA GLU A 113 6.65 29.83 -10.10
C GLU A 113 6.05 28.87 -9.06
N HIS A 114 6.65 27.70 -8.93
CA HIS A 114 6.21 26.64 -8.03
C HIS A 114 7.39 25.80 -7.53
N TRP A 115 7.11 24.95 -6.56
CA TRP A 115 7.99 23.85 -6.19
C TRP A 115 7.16 22.61 -5.87
N HIS A 116 7.85 21.47 -5.85
CA HIS A 116 7.32 20.21 -5.36
C HIS A 116 8.40 19.39 -4.67
N ALA A 117 7.98 18.56 -3.73
CA ALA A 117 8.87 17.78 -2.87
C ALA A 117 8.22 16.48 -2.42
N ALA A 118 9.04 15.57 -1.90
CA ALA A 118 8.57 14.52 -1.00
C ALA A 118 8.19 15.12 0.37
N THR A 119 7.50 14.35 1.22
CA THR A 119 7.34 14.75 2.63
C THR A 119 8.62 14.43 3.43
N PRO A 120 8.77 14.90 4.69
CA PRO A 120 9.90 14.52 5.53
C PRO A 120 10.02 13.01 5.78
N LYS A 121 8.93 12.26 5.67
CA LYS A 121 8.86 10.83 6.04
C LYS A 121 8.57 9.89 4.88
N THR A 122 7.90 10.36 3.84
CA THR A 122 7.46 9.53 2.71
C THR A 122 8.08 10.01 1.41
N PRO A 123 8.59 9.10 0.56
CA PRO A 123 8.96 9.46 -0.80
C PRO A 123 7.72 9.83 -1.63
N VAL A 124 7.96 10.42 -2.79
CA VAL A 124 6.93 10.63 -3.82
C VAL A 124 7.51 10.27 -5.19
N THR A 125 6.70 9.63 -6.02
CA THR A 125 7.00 9.39 -7.44
C THR A 125 5.91 10.00 -8.29
N TYR A 126 6.30 10.67 -9.37
CA TYR A 126 5.37 11.26 -10.33
C TYR A 126 5.92 11.22 -11.75
N ILE A 127 5.00 11.24 -12.71
CA ILE A 127 5.32 11.52 -14.12
C ILE A 127 5.12 13.01 -14.35
N ALA A 128 6.19 13.69 -14.75
CA ALA A 128 6.19 15.08 -15.15
C ALA A 128 6.14 15.19 -16.68
N ILE A 129 5.13 15.89 -17.20
CA ILE A 129 5.02 16.26 -18.61
C ILE A 129 5.28 17.75 -18.71
N SER A 130 6.31 18.15 -19.43
CA SER A 130 6.68 19.56 -19.60
C SER A 130 6.89 19.89 -21.07
N GLY A 131 6.49 21.09 -21.50
CA GLY A 131 6.75 21.51 -22.88
C GLY A 131 8.25 21.66 -23.16
N ASN A 132 8.63 21.63 -24.44
CA ASN A 132 10.02 21.77 -24.87
C ASN A 132 10.56 23.20 -24.69
N ALA A 133 10.88 23.54 -23.44
CA ALA A 133 11.56 24.76 -23.05
C ALA A 133 12.28 24.49 -21.71
N PRO A 134 13.50 25.02 -21.52
CA PRO A 134 14.26 24.76 -20.30
C PRO A 134 13.55 25.33 -19.06
N THR A 135 13.57 24.56 -17.97
CA THR A 135 13.14 25.01 -16.64
C THR A 135 13.96 26.23 -16.20
N LYS A 136 13.30 27.26 -15.70
CA LYS A 136 13.97 28.41 -15.07
C LYS A 136 13.95 28.22 -13.55
N TRP A 137 15.13 28.01 -12.97
CA TRP A 137 15.31 27.85 -11.53
C TRP A 137 15.49 29.19 -10.84
N THR A 138 14.98 29.30 -9.62
CA THR A 138 14.95 30.53 -8.83
C THR A 138 15.43 30.25 -7.39
N ASP A 139 14.70 30.72 -6.39
CA ASP A 139 15.11 30.68 -4.99
C ASP A 139 15.13 29.25 -4.43
N THR A 140 15.98 29.02 -3.44
CA THR A 140 15.92 27.78 -2.65
C THR A 140 14.71 27.79 -1.73
N ILE A 141 14.11 26.62 -1.52
CA ILE A 141 13.12 26.45 -0.45
C ILE A 141 13.84 26.38 0.89
N THR A 142 13.42 27.21 1.85
CA THR A 142 14.01 27.20 3.19
C THR A 142 13.61 25.94 3.94
N ALA A 143 14.52 25.39 4.74
CA ALA A 143 14.23 24.25 5.61
C ALA A 143 13.10 24.56 6.61
N GLU A 144 13.00 25.81 7.07
CA GLU A 144 11.92 26.27 7.94
C GLU A 144 10.55 26.17 7.25
N THR A 145 10.40 26.71 6.05
CA THR A 145 9.14 26.60 5.28
C THR A 145 8.78 25.15 5.03
N TYR A 146 9.76 24.32 4.65
CA TYR A 146 9.53 22.90 4.41
C TYR A 146 9.11 22.13 5.67
N ASN A 147 9.77 22.37 6.80
CA ASN A 147 9.50 21.66 8.06
C ASN A 147 8.24 22.18 8.78
N ALA A 148 7.78 23.39 8.48
CA ALA A 148 6.55 23.95 9.06
C ALA A 148 5.26 23.39 8.44
N ILE A 149 5.36 22.69 7.30
CA ILE A 149 4.20 22.10 6.62
C ILE A 149 3.64 20.96 7.45
N LYS A 150 2.43 21.16 7.98
CA LYS A 150 1.62 20.10 8.58
C LYS A 150 0.85 19.39 7.47
N ALA A 151 1.49 18.41 6.87
CA ALA A 151 0.76 17.49 6.01
C ALA A 151 -0.18 16.64 6.87
N PRO A 152 -1.39 16.30 6.40
CA PRO A 152 -2.03 15.08 6.86
C PRO A 152 -1.01 13.99 6.56
N GLU A 153 -0.38 13.46 7.60
CA GLU A 153 0.35 12.23 7.44
C GLU A 153 -0.73 11.24 6.96
N LEU A 154 -0.62 10.68 5.75
CA LEU A 154 -1.13 9.33 5.55
C LEU A 154 -0.17 8.45 6.33
N SER A 155 -0.21 8.57 7.66
CA SER A 155 0.54 7.68 8.50
C SER A 155 -0.15 6.34 8.31
N ASN A 156 0.63 5.28 8.12
CA ASN A 156 0.08 3.94 8.16
C ASN A 156 -0.78 3.79 9.43
N LYS A 157 -0.38 4.43 10.54
CA LYS A 157 -1.12 4.45 11.79
C LYS A 157 -2.58 4.90 11.67
N ASP A 158 -2.89 5.98 10.97
CA ASP A 158 -4.29 6.42 10.81
C ASP A 158 -5.07 5.41 9.95
N THR A 159 -4.42 4.86 8.93
CA THR A 159 -5.03 3.82 8.08
C THR A 159 -5.18 2.48 8.84
N GLU A 160 -4.25 2.15 9.74
CA GLU A 160 -4.30 0.97 10.61
C GLU A 160 -5.48 1.10 11.58
N GLU A 161 -5.64 2.26 12.20
CA GLU A 161 -6.80 2.57 13.06
C GLU A 161 -8.12 2.48 12.27
N ASP A 162 -8.19 3.04 11.06
CA ASP A 162 -9.37 2.91 10.18
C ASP A 162 -9.68 1.44 9.84
N MET A 163 -8.64 0.64 9.54
CA MET A 163 -8.82 -0.78 9.19
C MET A 163 -9.25 -1.64 10.39
N ILE A 164 -8.81 -1.29 11.60
CA ILE A 164 -9.31 -1.91 12.83
C ILE A 164 -10.81 -1.62 12.99
N GLU A 165 -11.26 -0.39 12.71
CA GLU A 165 -12.68 -0.04 12.77
C GLU A 165 -13.51 -0.74 11.68
N VAL A 166 -12.96 -0.91 10.47
CA VAL A 166 -13.59 -1.74 9.42
C VAL A 166 -13.77 -3.18 9.89
N SER A 167 -12.75 -3.78 10.51
CA SER A 167 -12.80 -5.15 11.03
C SER A 167 -13.88 -5.32 12.10
N LYS A 168 -13.98 -4.37 13.05
CA LYS A 168 -15.02 -4.38 14.10
C LYS A 168 -16.42 -4.32 13.51
N LYS A 169 -16.69 -3.38 12.59
CA LYS A 169 -17.98 -3.27 11.90
C LYS A 169 -18.33 -4.54 11.14
N LYS A 170 -17.36 -5.15 10.47
CA LYS A 170 -17.57 -6.44 9.80
C LYS A 170 -17.98 -7.53 10.80
N TRP A 171 -17.39 -7.59 12.00
CA TRP A 171 -17.83 -8.55 13.03
C TRP A 171 -19.27 -8.29 13.51
N GLU A 172 -19.67 -7.02 13.62
CA GLU A 172 -21.07 -6.65 13.90
C GLU A 172 -22.01 -7.12 12.78
N TRP A 173 -21.67 -6.86 11.52
CA TRP A 173 -22.46 -7.32 10.37
C TRP A 173 -22.55 -8.84 10.26
N MET A 174 -21.47 -9.56 10.61
CA MET A 174 -21.47 -11.02 10.71
C MET A 174 -22.42 -11.53 11.80
N ALA A 175 -22.52 -10.82 12.93
CA ALA A 175 -23.45 -11.12 14.02
C ALA A 175 -24.91 -10.81 13.66
N ASP A 176 -25.14 -9.72 12.93
CA ASP A 176 -26.47 -9.31 12.47
C ASP A 176 -26.94 -10.09 11.23
N LYS A 177 -26.05 -10.87 10.61
CA LYS A 177 -26.24 -11.51 9.29
C LYS A 177 -26.61 -10.49 8.20
N ASP A 178 -26.00 -9.31 8.25
CA ASP A 178 -26.16 -8.27 7.24
C ASP A 178 -25.36 -8.63 5.98
N ALA A 179 -25.89 -9.61 5.24
CA ALA A 179 -25.25 -10.20 4.09
C ALA A 179 -25.02 -9.19 2.95
N ASP A 180 -25.86 -8.15 2.84
CA ASP A 180 -25.73 -7.14 1.79
C ASP A 180 -24.52 -6.23 2.02
N LYS A 181 -24.29 -5.78 3.27
CA LYS A 181 -23.06 -5.02 3.61
C LYS A 181 -21.80 -5.87 3.50
N LEU A 182 -21.89 -7.14 3.89
CA LEU A 182 -20.78 -8.07 3.77
C LEU A 182 -20.44 -8.34 2.30
N GLU A 183 -21.44 -8.54 1.45
CA GLU A 183 -21.27 -8.73 0.02
C GLU A 183 -20.62 -7.52 -0.66
N ASP A 184 -20.96 -6.30 -0.25
CA ASP A 184 -20.28 -5.08 -0.72
C ASP A 184 -18.83 -5.00 -0.23
N LEU A 185 -18.56 -5.38 1.03
CA LEU A 185 -17.21 -5.42 1.57
C LEU A 185 -16.33 -6.48 0.91
N PHE A 186 -16.89 -7.61 0.49
CA PHE A 186 -16.11 -8.75 -0.02
C PHE A 186 -15.62 -8.49 -1.44
N HIS A 187 -14.31 -8.66 -1.63
CA HIS A 187 -13.69 -8.63 -2.95
C HIS A 187 -14.24 -9.77 -3.82
N GLU A 188 -14.40 -9.57 -5.12
CA GLU A 188 -14.98 -10.57 -6.04
C GLU A 188 -14.25 -11.93 -5.98
N LYS A 189 -12.92 -11.89 -5.83
CA LYS A 189 -12.06 -13.07 -5.71
C LYS A 189 -11.77 -13.50 -4.27
N SER A 190 -12.54 -13.01 -3.29
CA SER A 190 -12.27 -13.28 -1.88
C SER A 190 -12.28 -14.78 -1.57
N GLN A 191 -11.46 -15.21 -0.61
CA GLN A 191 -11.41 -16.58 -0.11
C GLN A 191 -11.65 -16.61 1.39
N PHE A 192 -12.61 -17.42 1.82
CA PHE A 192 -12.93 -17.65 3.23
C PHE A 192 -12.44 -19.02 3.63
N VAL A 193 -11.51 -19.08 4.58
CA VAL A 193 -10.84 -20.30 5.03
C VAL A 193 -11.35 -20.68 6.41
N HIS A 194 -12.12 -21.75 6.45
CA HIS A 194 -12.72 -22.31 7.65
C HIS A 194 -11.96 -23.58 8.06
N MET A 195 -12.20 -24.06 9.28
CA MET A 195 -11.51 -25.25 9.82
C MET A 195 -11.71 -26.53 8.97
N GLY A 196 -12.80 -26.61 8.20
CA GLY A 196 -13.15 -27.77 7.37
C GLY A 196 -12.95 -27.58 5.86
N GLY A 197 -12.49 -26.43 5.41
CA GLY A 197 -12.32 -26.12 3.99
C GLY A 197 -12.42 -24.64 3.68
N SER A 198 -12.32 -24.29 2.40
CA SER A 198 -12.41 -22.90 1.93
C SER A 198 -13.42 -22.74 0.79
N TRP A 199 -13.93 -21.52 0.63
CA TRP A 199 -14.80 -21.17 -0.49
C TRP A 199 -14.74 -19.68 -0.83
N GLY A 200 -15.32 -19.33 -1.98
CA GLY A 200 -15.36 -17.95 -2.50
C GLY A 200 -16.55 -17.12 -2.00
N LYS A 201 -16.61 -15.88 -2.49
CA LYS A 201 -17.58 -14.84 -2.11
C LYS A 201 -19.03 -15.33 -2.07
N ASP A 202 -19.57 -15.78 -3.20
CA ASP A 202 -20.98 -16.12 -3.35
C ASP A 202 -21.46 -17.13 -2.30
N ARG A 203 -20.65 -18.17 -2.09
CA ARG A 203 -20.96 -19.21 -1.11
C ARG A 203 -20.88 -18.70 0.33
N GLU A 204 -19.92 -17.85 0.67
CA GLU A 204 -19.84 -17.26 2.00
C GLU A 204 -21.06 -16.39 2.29
N VAL A 205 -21.42 -15.51 1.36
CA VAL A 205 -22.60 -14.64 1.47
C VAL A 205 -23.87 -15.48 1.63
N GLU A 206 -24.06 -16.53 0.84
CA GLU A 206 -25.21 -17.44 0.96
C GLU A 206 -25.24 -18.17 2.31
N VAL A 207 -24.10 -18.65 2.80
CA VAL A 207 -23.99 -19.32 4.12
C VAL A 207 -24.41 -18.39 5.25
N ILE A 208 -23.98 -17.13 5.21
CA ILE A 208 -24.34 -16.11 6.21
C ILE A 208 -25.82 -15.75 6.09
N ARG A 209 -26.30 -15.50 4.86
CA ARG A 209 -27.69 -15.11 4.57
C ARG A 209 -28.69 -16.19 5.01
N SER A 210 -28.37 -17.45 4.72
CA SER A 210 -29.18 -18.60 5.14
C SER A 210 -29.06 -18.92 6.64
N GLY A 211 -27.99 -18.44 7.30
CA GLY A 211 -27.67 -18.79 8.68
C GLY A 211 -27.09 -20.20 8.84
N GLY A 212 -26.56 -20.81 7.77
CA GLY A 212 -25.87 -22.10 7.85
C GLY A 212 -24.66 -22.06 8.78
N ILE A 213 -23.95 -20.93 8.81
CA ILE A 213 -23.03 -20.51 9.85
C ILE A 213 -23.48 -19.13 10.34
N HIS A 214 -23.65 -18.97 11.65
CA HIS A 214 -23.99 -17.68 12.24
C HIS A 214 -22.97 -17.30 13.32
N TYR A 215 -22.17 -16.29 13.03
CA TYR A 215 -21.16 -15.72 13.94
C TYR A 215 -21.80 -14.78 14.96
N LYS A 216 -22.50 -15.32 15.95
CA LYS A 216 -23.31 -14.54 16.91
C LYS A 216 -22.56 -13.43 17.64
N LYS A 217 -21.29 -13.66 18.00
CA LYS A 217 -20.50 -12.68 18.75
C LYS A 217 -19.00 -12.97 18.63
N ALA A 218 -18.22 -11.94 18.33
CA ALA A 218 -16.77 -11.97 18.42
C ALA A 218 -16.30 -11.09 19.58
N ASP A 219 -15.78 -11.71 20.64
CA ASP A 219 -15.09 -11.01 21.73
C ASP A 219 -13.62 -10.81 21.34
N ILE A 220 -13.25 -9.56 21.00
CA ILE A 220 -11.90 -9.21 20.54
C ILE A 220 -11.02 -8.88 21.74
N HIS A 221 -9.95 -9.65 21.93
CA HIS A 221 -8.99 -9.47 23.04
C HIS A 221 -7.79 -8.63 22.64
N GLU A 222 -7.37 -8.76 21.38
CA GLU A 222 -6.21 -8.11 20.80
C GLU A 222 -6.47 -7.93 19.31
N VAL A 223 -6.11 -6.77 18.76
CA VAL A 223 -6.21 -6.50 17.33
C VAL A 223 -5.06 -5.60 16.90
N SER A 224 -4.47 -5.93 15.76
CA SER A 224 -3.49 -5.08 15.08
C SER A 224 -3.81 -5.03 13.59
N ALA A 225 -3.38 -3.96 12.94
CA ALA A 225 -3.40 -3.82 11.50
C ALA A 225 -2.00 -3.45 11.02
N ASP A 226 -1.60 -4.00 9.87
CA ASP A 226 -0.35 -3.67 9.18
C ASP A 226 -0.68 -3.29 7.73
N ILE A 227 -0.14 -2.17 7.25
CA ILE A 227 -0.34 -1.70 5.88
C ILE A 227 0.89 -1.98 5.02
N ILE A 228 0.68 -2.70 3.92
CA ILE A 228 1.70 -3.07 2.94
C ILE A 228 1.22 -2.63 1.55
N GLY A 229 1.65 -1.45 1.11
CA GLY A 229 1.23 -0.87 -0.17
C GLY A 229 -0.28 -0.64 -0.21
N ASN A 230 -0.99 -1.35 -1.10
CA ASN A 230 -2.45 -1.31 -1.21
C ASN A 230 -3.15 -2.45 -0.44
N THR A 231 -2.44 -3.14 0.45
CA THR A 231 -2.96 -4.26 1.24
C THR A 231 -2.96 -3.90 2.71
N ALA A 232 -4.01 -4.28 3.43
CA ALA A 232 -4.06 -4.23 4.88
C ALA A 232 -4.21 -5.64 5.44
N ILE A 233 -3.41 -6.00 6.44
CA ILE A 233 -3.53 -7.26 7.16
C ILE A 233 -4.02 -6.93 8.56
N VAL A 234 -5.21 -7.38 8.92
CA VAL A 234 -5.77 -7.23 10.27
C VAL A 234 -5.70 -8.58 10.96
N SER A 235 -5.01 -8.65 12.09
CA SER A 235 -4.90 -9.86 12.91
C SER A 235 -5.60 -9.63 14.24
N SER A 236 -6.56 -10.50 14.56
CA SER A 236 -7.34 -10.41 15.80
C SER A 236 -7.25 -11.71 16.60
N ARG A 237 -6.99 -11.60 17.91
CA ARG A 237 -7.24 -12.69 18.85
C ARG A 237 -8.67 -12.54 19.35
N ILE A 238 -9.51 -13.52 19.05
CA ILE A 238 -10.94 -13.47 19.37
C ILE A 238 -11.41 -14.73 20.09
N THR A 239 -12.43 -14.58 20.93
CA THR A 239 -13.32 -15.69 21.29
C THR A 239 -14.60 -15.55 20.46
N LEU A 240 -14.86 -16.55 19.61
CA LEU A 240 -15.98 -16.52 18.68
C LEU A 240 -17.08 -17.47 19.14
N LEU A 241 -18.25 -16.90 19.42
CA LEU A 241 -19.51 -17.62 19.59
C LEU A 241 -20.19 -17.76 18.24
N ALA A 242 -20.46 -18.98 17.80
CA ALA A 242 -21.11 -19.25 16.52
C ALA A 242 -22.13 -20.39 16.61
N VAL A 243 -23.10 -20.41 15.70
CA VAL A 243 -23.97 -21.56 15.45
C VAL A 243 -23.54 -22.22 14.15
N VAL A 244 -23.20 -23.50 14.19
CA VAL A 244 -22.76 -24.30 13.04
C VAL A 244 -23.55 -25.59 13.01
N GLY A 245 -24.31 -25.83 11.93
CA GLY A 245 -25.16 -27.01 11.81
C GLY A 245 -26.19 -27.13 12.95
N GLY A 246 -26.69 -25.99 13.45
CA GLY A 246 -27.65 -25.92 14.54
C GLY A 246 -27.06 -26.02 15.95
N ASN A 247 -25.76 -26.26 16.10
CA ASN A 247 -25.10 -26.33 17.41
C ASN A 247 -24.37 -25.03 17.72
N GLU A 248 -24.57 -24.52 18.93
CA GLU A 248 -23.81 -23.38 19.44
C GLU A 248 -22.42 -23.84 19.91
N VAL A 249 -21.38 -23.17 19.45
CA VAL A 249 -19.99 -23.45 19.77
C VAL A 249 -19.25 -22.15 20.09
N THR A 250 -18.35 -22.22 21.08
CA THR A 250 -17.49 -21.10 21.45
C THR A 250 -16.04 -21.55 21.35
N ASN A 251 -15.23 -20.89 20.53
CA ASN A 251 -13.83 -21.25 20.34
C ASN A 251 -12.93 -20.01 20.30
N PRO A 252 -11.71 -20.09 20.86
CA PRO A 252 -10.69 -19.07 20.68
C PRO A 252 -10.00 -19.24 19.31
N PHE A 253 -9.81 -18.13 18.61
CA PHE A 253 -9.16 -18.07 17.31
C PHE A 253 -8.15 -16.92 17.23
N ILE A 254 -7.12 -17.12 16.42
CA ILE A 254 -6.51 -16.02 15.68
C ILE A 254 -7.25 -15.91 14.35
N ALA A 255 -7.91 -14.78 14.12
CA ALA A 255 -8.50 -14.44 12.84
C ALA A 255 -7.55 -13.53 12.07
N THR A 256 -7.23 -13.90 10.83
CA THR A 256 -6.44 -13.08 9.93
C THR A 256 -7.33 -12.64 8.77
N GLU A 257 -7.43 -11.33 8.61
CA GLU A 257 -8.17 -10.66 7.55
C GLU A 257 -7.17 -9.97 6.63
N VAL A 258 -7.32 -10.17 5.32
CA VAL A 258 -6.53 -9.48 4.30
C VAL A 258 -7.48 -8.64 3.47
N TYR A 259 -7.24 -7.33 3.45
CA TYR A 259 -7.98 -6.37 2.65
C TYR A 259 -7.10 -5.84 1.52
N VAL A 260 -7.70 -5.59 0.37
CA VAL A 260 -7.06 -4.95 -0.78
C VAL A 260 -7.79 -3.65 -1.09
N LYS A 261 -7.04 -2.60 -1.39
CA LYS A 261 -7.60 -1.31 -1.77
C LYS A 261 -7.94 -1.29 -3.25
N GLU A 262 -9.21 -1.13 -3.57
CA GLU A 262 -9.73 -0.94 -4.92
C GLU A 262 -10.30 0.47 -5.06
N GLY A 263 -9.59 1.32 -5.82
CA GLY A 263 -9.91 2.75 -5.87
C GLY A 263 -9.76 3.40 -4.49
N ASN A 264 -10.87 3.92 -3.97
CA ASN A 264 -10.93 4.54 -2.63
C ASN A 264 -11.51 3.62 -1.56
N GLU A 265 -11.86 2.37 -1.89
CA GLU A 265 -12.52 1.43 -0.98
C GLU A 265 -11.59 0.27 -0.60
N TRP A 266 -11.76 -0.25 0.61
CA TRP A 266 -11.10 -1.47 1.05
C TRP A 266 -12.06 -2.65 0.88
N LYS A 267 -11.58 -3.72 0.23
CA LYS A 267 -12.35 -4.95 0.02
C LYS A 267 -11.67 -6.12 0.73
N LEU A 268 -12.44 -6.92 1.47
CA LEU A 268 -11.94 -8.12 2.15
C LEU A 268 -11.63 -9.19 1.11
N ALA A 269 -10.36 -9.54 0.97
CA ALA A 269 -9.86 -10.56 0.04
C ALA A 269 -9.63 -11.92 0.69
N ASN A 270 -9.33 -11.95 1.99
CA ASN A 270 -9.22 -13.20 2.73
C ASN A 270 -9.70 -13.04 4.18
N LEU A 271 -10.41 -14.05 4.68
CA LEU A 271 -10.63 -14.26 6.10
C LEU A 271 -10.27 -15.70 6.42
N SER A 272 -9.37 -15.90 7.38
CA SER A 272 -8.93 -17.21 7.82
C SER A 272 -8.90 -17.30 9.35
N PHE A 273 -9.10 -18.51 9.85
CA PHE A 273 -9.15 -18.80 11.27
C PHE A 273 -8.10 -19.86 11.64
N VAL A 274 -7.29 -19.56 12.65
CA VAL A 274 -6.41 -20.52 13.30
C VAL A 274 -6.93 -20.76 14.72
N LYS A 275 -7.43 -21.96 14.99
CA LYS A 275 -7.92 -22.32 16.33
C LYS A 275 -6.76 -22.29 17.33
N GLN A 276 -6.93 -21.56 18.43
CA GLN A 276 -5.98 -21.63 19.53
C GLN A 276 -6.24 -22.90 20.34
N LEU A 277 -5.17 -23.66 20.60
CA LEU A 277 -5.22 -24.78 21.54
C LEU A 277 -5.19 -24.19 22.95
N SER A 278 -6.14 -24.58 23.80
CA SER A 278 -6.01 -24.36 25.24
C SER A 278 -4.80 -25.15 25.74
N SER A 279 -3.98 -24.55 26.60
CA SER A 279 -2.94 -25.28 27.31
C SER A 279 -3.58 -26.45 28.07
N PRO A 280 -3.07 -27.69 27.93
CA PRO A 280 -3.49 -28.78 28.79
C PRO A 280 -2.90 -28.50 30.16
N ASN A 281 -3.65 -27.84 31.06
CA ASN A 281 -3.52 -27.84 32.52
C ASN A 281 -4.23 -26.60 33.12
N GLU A 282 -5.56 -26.62 33.15
CA GLU A 282 -6.37 -25.93 34.17
C GLU A 282 -7.61 -26.79 34.42
N ASP A 283 -7.41 -27.90 35.14
CA ASP A 283 -8.44 -28.66 35.88
C ASP A 283 -7.75 -29.34 37.08
#